data_AF-A3WVH2-F1
#
_entry.id   AF-A3WVH2-F1
#
_cell.length_a   1.000
_cell.length_b   1.000
_cell.length_c   1.000
_cell.angle_alpha   90.00
_cell.angle_beta   90.00
_cell.angle_gamma   90.00
#
_symmetry.space_group_name_H-M   'P 1'
#
loop_
_entity.id
_entity.type
_entity.pdbx_description
1 polymer ?
#
loop_
_entity_poly.entity_id
_entity_poly.type
_entity_poly.pdbx_seq_one_letter_code
_entity_poly.pdbx_strand_id
1 'polypeptide(L)' 'MSDHSEIVYSTSEGMDYPAHERQYKAFIKIGMVVTAAVATIVILMAIFLT' A
#
# COMPACT_ATOMS: atom_id res chain seq x y z
N MET A 1 -42.34 -11.13 -16.87
CA MET A 1 -41.60 -9.86 -17.05
C MET A 1 -40.74 -9.70 -15.83
N SER A 2 -39.46 -9.49 -16.09
CA SER A 2 -38.32 -9.67 -15.21
C SER A 2 -38.12 -8.47 -14.28
N ASP A 3 -38.38 -8.67 -12.99
CA ASP A 3 -38.00 -7.75 -11.91
C ASP A 3 -36.48 -7.82 -11.75
N HIS A 4 -35.78 -7.00 -12.53
CA HIS A 4 -34.38 -6.73 -12.28
C HIS A 4 -34.35 -5.72 -11.15
N SER A 5 -34.31 -6.23 -9.91
CA SER A 5 -33.98 -5.42 -8.74
C SER A 5 -32.65 -4.73 -9.04
N GLU A 6 -32.71 -3.40 -9.13
CA GLU A 6 -31.58 -2.50 -9.29
C GLU A 6 -30.44 -2.99 -8.39
N ILE A 7 -29.26 -3.25 -8.96
CA ILE A 7 -28.10 -3.70 -8.19
C ILE A 7 -27.75 -2.56 -7.24
N VAL A 8 -28.23 -2.66 -6.00
CA VAL A 8 -27.88 -1.73 -4.93
C VAL A 8 -26.40 -1.94 -4.69
N TYR A 9 -25.59 -1.01 -5.17
CA TYR A 9 -24.19 -0.92 -4.77
C TYR A 9 -24.16 -0.52 -3.30
N SER A 10 -24.33 -1.51 -2.42
CA SER A 10 -24.10 -1.36 -1.00
C SER A 10 -22.64 -1.00 -0.81
N THR A 11 -22.34 0.26 -0.51
CA THR A 11 -21.11 0.58 0.22
C THR A 11 -21.13 -0.26 1.48
N SER A 12 -20.16 -1.17 1.62
CA SER A 12 -20.10 -2.08 2.76
C SER A 12 -20.11 -1.30 4.08
N GLU A 13 -21.27 -1.23 4.72
CA GLU A 13 -21.45 -0.65 6.04
C GLU A 13 -20.77 -1.57 7.06
N GLY A 14 -19.46 -1.38 7.24
CA GLY A 14 -18.63 -2.26 8.07
C GLY A 14 -17.13 -2.25 7.80
N MET A 15 -16.62 -1.45 6.86
CA MET A 15 -15.16 -1.34 6.67
C MET A 15 -14.49 -0.63 7.86
N ASP A 16 -13.55 -1.31 8.52
CA ASP A 16 -12.70 -0.75 9.58
C ASP A 16 -11.65 0.19 8.95
N TYR A 17 -12.09 1.41 8.62
CA TYR A 17 -11.25 2.45 8.03
C TYR A 17 -9.98 2.75 8.86
N PRO A 18 -10.02 2.80 10.20
CA PRO A 18 -8.82 2.86 11.02
C PRO A 18 -7.81 1.74 10.75
N ALA A 19 -8.24 0.49 10.55
CA ALA A 19 -7.33 -0.60 10.20
C ALA A 19 -6.69 -0.42 8.82
N HIS A 20 -7.47 0.02 7.83
CA HIS A 20 -6.96 0.32 6.49
C HIS A 20 -5.88 1.42 6.53
N GLU A 21 -6.11 2.51 7.27
CA GLU A 21 -5.13 3.58 7.41
C GLU A 21 -3.84 3.11 8.10
N ARG A 22 -3.95 2.28 9.15
CA ARG A 22 -2.79 1.72 9.84
C ARG A 22 -1.94 0.90 8.87
N GLN A 23 -2.58 0.08 8.04
CA GLN A 23 -1.90 -0.77 7.09
C GLN A 23 -1.26 0.03 5.95
N TYR A 24 -1.94 1.07 5.45
CA TYR A 24 -1.36 2.01 4.49
C TYR A 24 -0.11 2.71 5.05
N LYS A 25 -0.18 3.23 6.28
CA LYS A 25 0.98 3.88 6.93
C LYS A 25 2.14 2.90 7.13
N ALA A 26 1.85 1.65 7.51
CA ALA A 26 2.86 0.61 7.64
C ALA A 26 3.52 0.28 6.29
N PHE A 27 2.71 0.14 5.23
CA PHE A 27 3.19 -0.10 3.88
C PHE A 27 4.16 1.00 3.40
N ILE A 28 3.77 2.27 3.56
CA ILE A 28 4.63 3.40 3.19
C ILE A 28 5.94 3.40 4.01
N LYS A 29 5.85 3.16 5.33
CA LYS A 29 7.05 3.13 6.18
C LYS A 29 8.03 2.03 5.77
N ILE A 30 7.52 0.82 5.50
CA ILE A 30 8.34 -0.29 5.01
C ILE A 30 8.94 0.06 3.65
N GLY A 31 8.13 0.59 2.73
CA GLY A 31 8.58 1.01 1.41
C GLY A 31 9.72 2.03 1.47
N MET A 32 9.61 3.05 2.33
CA MET A 32 10.67 4.05 2.54
C MET A 32 11.97 3.42 3.06
N VAL A 33 11.88 2.54 4.06
CA VAL A 33 13.05 1.87 4.66
C VAL A 33 13.75 0.98 3.64
N VAL A 34 12.99 0.17 2.90
CA VAL A 34 13.54 -0.70 1.84
C VAL A 34 14.19 0.13 0.74
N THR A 35 13.52 1.20 0.29
CA THR A 35 14.07 2.09 -0.75
C THR A 35 15.37 2.73 -0.29
N ALA A 36 15.44 3.22 0.96
CA ALA A 36 16.66 3.79 1.52
C ALA A 36 17.79 2.74 1.59
N ALA A 37 17.49 1.53 2.05
CA ALA A 37 18.46 0.45 2.13
C ALA A 37 19.05 0.09 0.75
N VAL A 38 18.20 -0.04 -0.27
CA VAL A 38 18.64 -0.30 -1.65
C VAL A 38 19.50 0.86 -2.17
N ALA A 39 19.07 2.11 -1.96
CA ALA A 39 19.85 3.28 -2.36
C ALA A 39 21.23 3.31 -1.69
N THR A 40 21.31 3.01 -0.40
CA THR A 40 22.59 2.90 0.32
C THR A 40 23.49 1.83 -0.30
N ILE A 41 22.97 0.64 -0.60
CA ILE A 41 23.76 -0.43 -1.24
C ILE A 41 24.31 0.04 -2.59
N VAL A 42 23.47 0.64 -3.45
CA VAL A 42 23.89 1.15 -4.76
C VAL A 42 24.97 2.23 -4.63
N ILE A 43 24.82 3.16 -3.69
CA ILE A 43 25.84 4.20 -3.43
C ILE A 43 27.16 3.57 -2.97
N LEU A 44 27.12 2.61 -2.06
CA LEU A 44 28.33 1.92 -1.59
C LEU A 44 28.98 1.13 -2.73
N MET A 45 28.20 0.46 -3.57
CA MET A 45 28.73 -0.19 -4.78
C MET A 45 29.42 0.82 -5.69
N ALA A 46 28.83 1.99 -5.92
CA ALA A 46 29.44 3.04 -6.73
C ALA A 46 30.73 3.61 -6.11
N ILE A 47 30.88 3.62 -4.79
CA ILE A 47 32.10 4.10 -4.13
C ILE A 47 33.22 3.04 -4.16
N PHE A 48 32.88 1.76 -3.95
CA PHE A 48 33.87 0.70 -3.74
C PHE A 48 34.16 -0.16 -4.96
N LEU A 49 33.30 -0.19 -5.97
CA LEU A 49 33.44 -1.02 -7.18
C LEU A 49 33.72 -0.21 -8.45
N THR A 50 33.81 1.12 -8.34
CA THR A 50 34.25 2.02 -9.42
C THR A 50 35.67 2.49 -9.13
#